data_AF-A0A2L2Z8J1-F1
#
_entry.id   AF-A0A2L2Z8J1-F1
#
_cell.length_a   1.000
_cell.length_b   1.000
_cell.length_c   1.000
_cell.angle_alpha   90.00
_cell.angle_beta   90.00
_cell.angle_gamma   90.00
#
_symmetry.space_group_name_H-M   'P 1'
#
loop_
_entity.id
_entity.type
_entity.pdbx_description
1 polymer ?
#
loop_
_entity_poly.entity_id
_entity_poly.type
_entity_poly.pdbx_seq_one_letter_code
_entity_poly.pdbx_strand_id
1 'polypeptide(L)' 'ILTARVVGVTLLLNCPDLVSGFRAPKENNKQFCPVILIPGDGCSQLEAKLDIPNTVHMFCDLKTEGYFNLW' A
#
# COMPACT_ATOMS: atom_id res chain seq x y z
N ILE A 1 -47.48 -24.04 25.54
CA ILE A 1 -46.67 -22.80 25.60
C ILE A 1 -45.35 -23.01 26.36
N LEU A 2 -45.35 -23.71 27.51
CA LEU A 2 -44.14 -23.95 28.31
C LEU A 2 -43.08 -24.81 27.58
N THR A 3 -43.51 -25.84 26.84
CA THR A 3 -42.62 -26.77 26.11
C THR A 3 -41.84 -26.08 24.97
N ALA A 4 -42.48 -25.20 24.21
CA ALA A 4 -41.84 -24.50 23.10
C ALA A 4 -40.73 -23.54 23.55
N ARG A 5 -40.90 -22.87 24.70
CA ARG A 5 -39.86 -22.00 25.27
C ARG A 5 -38.67 -22.78 25.81
N VAL A 6 -38.92 -23.93 26.44
CA VAL A 6 -37.86 -24.81 26.93
C VAL A 6 -37.07 -25.40 25.77
N VAL A 7 -37.73 -25.85 24.70
CA VAL A 7 -37.05 -26.34 23.49
C VAL A 7 -36.20 -25.25 22.84
N GLY A 8 -36.70 -24.01 22.76
CA GLY A 8 -35.94 -22.89 22.21
C GLY A 8 -34.66 -22.57 23.01
N VAL A 9 -34.74 -22.56 24.34
CA VAL A 9 -33.57 -22.30 25.21
C VAL A 9 -32.57 -23.45 25.15
N THR A 10 -33.04 -24.71 25.14
CA THR A 10 -32.16 -25.88 25.05
C THR A 10 -31.46 -25.99 23.69
N LEU A 11 -32.09 -25.55 22.60
CA LEU A 11 -31.47 -25.50 21.26
C LEU A 11 -30.37 -24.44 21.18
N LEU A 12 -30.58 -23.26 21.80
CA LEU A 12 -29.59 -22.18 21.82
C LEU A 12 -28.36 -22.51 22.67
N LEU A 13 -28.53 -23.30 23.75
CA LEU A 13 -27.43 -23.66 24.65
C LEU A 13 -26.60 -24.87 24.15
N ASN A 14 -27.18 -25.76 23.34
CA ASN A 14 -26.52 -27.00 22.90
C ASN A 14 -26.04 -27.00 21.43
N CYS A 15 -26.33 -25.95 20.66
CA CYS A 15 -25.81 -25.79 19.30
C CYS A 15 -24.82 -24.61 19.23
N PRO A 16 -23.54 -24.82 19.59
CA PRO A 16 -22.50 -23.82 19.36
C PRO A 16 -22.37 -23.47 17.85
N ASP A 17 -22.84 -24.36 16.97
CA ASP A 17 -22.83 -24.16 15.51
C ASP A 17 -23.74 -23.01 15.04
N LEU A 18 -24.81 -22.67 15.77
CA LEU A 18 -25.68 -21.53 15.41
C LEU A 18 -25.05 -20.18 15.82
N VAL A 19 -24.22 -20.17 16.86
CA VAL A 19 -23.41 -19.00 17.26
C VAL A 19 -22.16 -18.88 16.37
N SER A 20 -21.72 -19.98 15.75
CA SER A 20 -20.57 -20.02 14.85
C SER A 20 -20.83 -19.51 13.42
N GLY A 21 -21.86 -18.67 13.23
CA GLY A 21 -22.18 -18.03 11.94
C GLY A 21 -21.30 -16.82 11.57
N PHE A 22 -20.50 -16.31 12.52
CA PHE A 22 -19.53 -15.25 12.28
C PHE A 22 -18.14 -15.69 12.72
N ARG A 23 -17.58 -16.73 12.08
CA ARG A 23 -16.12 -16.85 12.06
C ARG A 23 -15.60 -15.68 11.25
N ALA A 24 -15.04 -14.68 11.93
CA ALA A 24 -14.17 -13.71 11.27
C ALA A 24 -13.14 -14.50 10.45
N PRO A 25 -12.85 -14.10 9.20
CA PRO A 25 -11.80 -14.74 8.42
C PRO A 25 -10.54 -14.79 9.27
N LYS A 26 -9.98 -15.99 9.44
CA LYS A 26 -8.66 -16.14 10.07
C LYS A 26 -7.70 -15.28 9.25
N GLU A 27 -7.16 -14.23 9.86
CA GLU A 27 -6.12 -13.41 9.25
C GLU A 27 -4.96 -14.35 8.96
N ASN A 28 -4.84 -14.77 7.70
CA ASN A 28 -3.62 -15.38 7.23
C ASN A 28 -2.56 -14.29 7.41
N ASN A 29 -1.60 -14.50 8.31
CA ASN A 29 -0.40 -13.68 8.39
C ASN A 29 0.19 -13.59 6.98
N LYS A 30 -0.16 -12.53 6.24
CA LYS A 30 0.35 -12.29 4.90
C LYS A 30 1.81 -11.94 5.09
N GLN A 31 2.67 -12.92 4.86
CA GLN A 31 4.09 -12.69 4.86
C GLN A 31 4.43 -11.85 3.64
N PHE A 32 4.67 -10.56 3.86
CA PHE A 32 5.11 -9.64 2.82
C PHE A 32 6.61 -9.85 2.59
N CYS A 33 6.99 -10.12 1.34
CA CYS A 33 8.39 -10.13 0.93
C CYS A 33 8.75 -8.73 0.43
N PRO A 34 9.82 -8.09 0.93
CA PRO A 34 10.29 -6.83 0.38
C PRO A 34 10.75 -7.04 -1.08
N VAL A 35 10.23 -6.22 -1.99
CA VAL A 35 10.64 -6.20 -3.40
C VAL A 35 11.38 -4.90 -3.65
N ILE A 36 12.59 -4.98 -4.20
CA ILE A 36 13.39 -3.82 -4.61
C ILE A 36 13.28 -3.70 -6.12
N LEU A 37 12.86 -2.54 -6.60
CA LEU A 37 12.81 -2.24 -8.03
C LEU A 37 14.09 -1.53 -8.43
N ILE A 38 14.81 -2.10 -9.39
CA ILE A 38 16.02 -1.52 -9.97
C ILE A 38 15.67 -1.13 -11.41
N PRO A 39 15.62 0.18 -11.72
CA PRO A 39 15.30 0.65 -13.07
C PRO A 39 16.44 0.37 -14.05
N GLY A 40 16.10 0.34 -15.35
CA GLY A 40 17.07 0.34 -16.44
C GLY A 40 17.72 1.72 -16.63
N ASP A 41 18.49 1.86 -17.71
CA ASP A 41 19.10 3.13 -18.09
C ASP A 41 18.06 4.21 -18.40
N GLY A 42 18.28 5.43 -17.91
CA GLY A 42 17.36 6.55 -18.12
C GLY A 42 15.94 6.33 -17.60
N CYS A 43 15.67 5.35 -16.71
CA CYS A 43 14.32 5.09 -16.22
C CYS A 43 14.09 5.62 -14.80
N SER A 44 14.86 6.63 -14.40
CA SER A 44 14.70 7.33 -13.13
C SER A 44 14.88 8.82 -13.32
N GLN A 45 14.15 9.58 -12.52
CA GLN A 45 14.24 11.02 -12.54
C GLN A 45 15.67 11.47 -12.20
N LEU A 46 16.17 12.39 -12.99
CA LEU A 46 17.43 13.07 -12.81
C LEU A 46 17.17 14.55 -12.61
N GLU A 47 17.67 15.08 -11.49
CA GLU A 47 17.62 16.51 -11.21
C GLU A 47 19.01 17.13 -11.40
N ALA A 48 19.04 18.35 -11.90
CA ALA A 48 20.26 19.11 -12.14
C ALA A 48 20.21 20.48 -11.46
N LYS A 49 21.39 21.01 -11.14
CA LYS A 49 21.59 22.41 -10.72
C LYS A 49 22.76 22.97 -11.50
N LEU A 50 22.59 24.13 -12.12
CA LEU A 50 23.60 24.73 -12.99
C LEU A 50 24.40 25.80 -12.24
N ASP A 51 25.72 25.79 -12.46
CA ASP A 51 26.66 26.88 -12.17
C ASP A 51 27.85 26.73 -13.12
N ILE A 52 27.59 26.86 -14.42
CA ILE A 52 28.55 26.59 -15.50
C ILE A 52 29.09 27.91 -16.09
N PRO A 53 30.38 27.94 -16.49
CA PRO A 53 31.03 29.20 -16.90
C PRO A 53 30.63 29.69 -18.29
N ASN A 54 30.17 28.80 -19.18
CA ASN A 54 29.77 29.12 -20.56
C ASN A 54 28.63 28.21 -21.00
N THR A 55 27.82 28.66 -21.95
CA THR A 55 26.79 27.83 -22.58
C THR A 55 27.05 27.68 -24.07
N VAL A 56 26.43 26.64 -24.65
CA VAL A 56 26.46 26.41 -26.10
C VAL A 56 25.56 27.38 -26.86
N HIS A 57 24.54 27.96 -26.21
CA HIS A 57 23.58 28.88 -26.84
C HIS A 57 22.99 29.88 -25.84
N MET A 58 22.60 31.06 -26.33
CA MET A 58 22.01 32.16 -25.53
C MET A 58 20.73 31.78 -24.76
N PHE A 59 20.04 30.73 -25.16
CA PHE A 59 18.80 30.29 -24.52
C PHE A 59 19.03 29.32 -23.35
N CYS A 60 20.28 28.87 -23.15
CA CYS A 60 20.62 27.99 -22.05
C CYS A 60 20.97 28.82 -20.81
N ASP A 61 20.43 28.43 -19.66
CA ASP A 61 20.79 29.05 -18.39
C ASP A 61 22.22 28.69 -17.99
N LEU A 62 22.98 29.69 -17.52
CA LEU A 62 24.30 29.47 -16.92
C LEU A 62 24.20 28.97 -15.48
N LYS A 63 23.15 29.41 -14.77
CA LYS A 63 22.98 29.16 -13.34
C LYS A 63 21.51 29.01 -12.98
N THR A 64 21.20 28.06 -12.10
CA THR A 64 19.86 27.89 -11.54
C THR A 64 19.84 28.15 -10.03
N GLU A 65 18.73 28.68 -9.51
CA GLU A 65 18.59 28.93 -8.07
C GLU A 65 18.57 27.61 -7.28
N GLY A 66 17.85 26.62 -7.80
CA GLY A 66 17.67 25.31 -7.21
C GLY A 66 17.89 24.15 -8.19
N TYR A 67 17.56 22.96 -7.71
CA TYR A 67 17.46 21.78 -8.55
C TYR A 67 16.20 21.84 -9.41
N PHE A 68 16.29 21.35 -10.64
CA PHE A 68 15.16 21.18 -11.55
C PHE A 68 15.21 19.81 -12.20
N ASN A 69 14.05 19.32 -12.63
CA ASN A 69 13.96 18.07 -13.38
C ASN A 69 14.64 18.24 -14.75
N LEU A 70 15.72 17.49 -14.96
CA LEU A 70 16.42 17.42 -16.24
C LEU A 70 15.91 16.24 -17.08
N TRP A 71 15.54 15.14 -16.42
CA TRP A 71 15.01 13.92 -17.02
C TRP A 71 14.08 13.20 -16.04
#